data_AF-A0A7L4ZB31-F1
#
_entry.id   AF-A0A7L4ZB31-F1
#
_cell.length_a   1.000
_cell.length_b   1.000
_cell.length_c   1.000
_cell.angle_alpha   90.00
_cell.angle_beta   90.00
_cell.angle_gamma   90.00
#
_symmetry.space_group_name_H-M   'P 1'
#
loop_
_entity.id
_entity.type
_entity.pdbx_description
1 polymer ?
#
loop_
_entity_poly.entity_id
_entity_poly.type
_entity_poly.pdbx_seq_one_letter_code
_entity_poly.pdbx_strand_id
1 'polypeptide(L)'
;MDAFRAAGIDVFTLDDLDLGDVDAYHLVENYGVFVGQTMTHDGQPLPMLTLYPESEGAGIEDLEARTDWDHWGLHGMPDVDPSWRLRATIADRSLSGLVHVDDDGQDDIELWRAAQTVSLPEDWWALLDRAQHVLVVGPVKKADHQALQAAGDAGELLAVIARVVFH
;
A
#
# COMPACT_ATOMS: atom_id res chain seq x y z
N MET A 1 -26.29 -28.27 20.15
CA MET A 1 -25.22 -28.56 19.17
C MET A 1 -25.37 -29.95 18.53
N ASP A 2 -26.53 -30.63 18.60
CA ASP A 2 -26.67 -32.03 18.11
C ASP A 2 -27.58 -32.22 16.88
N ALA A 3 -28.24 -31.18 16.37
CA ALA A 3 -29.12 -31.32 15.21
C ALA A 3 -28.39 -31.31 13.85
N PHE A 4 -27.22 -30.68 13.77
CA PHE A 4 -26.49 -30.48 12.51
C PHE A 4 -25.67 -31.70 12.09
N ARG A 5 -25.07 -32.44 13.02
CA ARG A 5 -24.31 -33.68 12.72
C ARG A 5 -25.22 -34.82 12.25
N ALA A 6 -26.47 -34.87 12.69
CA ALA A 6 -27.44 -35.88 12.24
C ALA A 6 -27.86 -35.69 10.77
N ALA A 7 -27.60 -34.53 10.17
CA ALA A 7 -27.95 -34.22 8.78
C ALA A 7 -26.81 -34.48 7.76
N GLY A 8 -25.67 -35.02 8.19
CA GLY A 8 -24.52 -35.26 7.32
C GLY A 8 -23.84 -33.97 6.82
N ILE A 9 -24.06 -32.86 7.51
CA ILE A 9 -23.38 -31.59 7.25
C ILE A 9 -22.10 -31.61 8.09
N ASP A 10 -20.95 -31.67 7.42
CA ASP A 10 -19.64 -31.45 8.06
C ASP A 10 -19.57 -29.99 8.50
N VAL A 11 -19.81 -29.77 9.79
CA VAL A 11 -19.58 -28.49 10.45
C VAL A 11 -18.11 -28.47 10.86
N PHE A 12 -17.27 -27.89 10.01
CA PHE A 12 -15.91 -27.54 10.37
C PHE A 12 -15.97 -26.37 11.36
N THR A 13 -15.44 -26.58 12.56
CA THR A 13 -15.18 -25.47 13.49
C THR A 13 -13.84 -24.84 13.12
N LEU A 14 -13.63 -23.55 13.44
CA LEU A 14 -12.36 -22.87 13.15
C LEU A 14 -11.16 -23.60 13.77
N ASP A 15 -11.39 -24.40 14.82
CA ASP A 15 -10.42 -25.25 15.51
C ASP A 15 -10.01 -26.51 14.72
N ASP A 16 -10.75 -26.88 13.67
CA ASP A 16 -10.47 -28.05 12.82
C ASP A 16 -9.62 -27.70 11.58
N LEU A 17 -9.38 -26.42 11.34
CA LEU A 17 -8.46 -25.97 10.30
C LEU A 17 -7.05 -25.90 10.90
N ASP A 18 -6.15 -26.77 10.44
CA ASP A 18 -4.71 -26.65 10.64
C ASP A 18 -4.21 -25.43 9.84
N LEU A 19 -4.55 -24.25 10.36
CA LEU A 19 -4.05 -22.98 9.90
C LEU A 19 -2.60 -22.91 10.39
N GLY A 20 -1.66 -23.42 9.60
CA GLY A 20 -0.24 -23.09 9.77
C GLY A 20 -0.06 -21.57 9.87
N ASP A 21 1.08 -21.09 10.44
CA ASP A 21 1.38 -19.68 10.74
C ASP A 21 0.56 -18.71 9.88
N VAL A 22 -0.57 -18.24 10.44
CA VAL A 22 -1.51 -17.40 9.71
C VAL A 22 -0.77 -16.12 9.36
N ASP A 23 -0.57 -15.89 8.06
CA ASP A 23 0.05 -14.68 7.55
C ASP A 23 -0.82 -13.48 7.95
N ALA A 24 -0.36 -12.73 8.97
CA ALA A 24 -1.09 -11.63 9.55
C ALA A 24 -1.47 -10.54 8.52
N TYR A 25 -0.77 -10.49 7.38
CA TYR A 25 -1.13 -9.64 6.24
C TYR A 25 -2.58 -9.88 5.76
N HIS A 26 -3.03 -11.14 5.72
CA HIS A 26 -4.41 -11.46 5.31
C HIS A 26 -5.46 -11.18 6.39
N LEU A 27 -5.03 -10.81 7.60
CA LEU A 27 -5.91 -10.51 8.73
C LEU A 27 -6.11 -9.01 8.95
N VAL A 28 -5.43 -8.15 8.18
CA VAL A 28 -5.53 -6.69 8.25
C VAL A 28 -6.11 -6.12 6.96
N GLU A 29 -6.56 -4.86 7.04
CA GLU A 29 -7.03 -4.13 5.87
C GLU A 29 -5.88 -3.89 4.88
N ASN A 30 -6.13 -4.25 3.63
CA ASN A 30 -5.15 -4.28 2.55
C ASN A 30 -5.49 -3.29 1.44
N TYR A 31 -4.45 -2.66 0.93
CA TYR A 31 -4.51 -1.78 -0.22
C TYR A 31 -3.87 -2.44 -1.43
N GLY A 32 -4.36 -2.13 -2.62
CA GLY A 32 -3.62 -2.31 -3.86
C GLY A 32 -2.93 -1.01 -4.27
N VAL A 33 -1.98 -1.11 -5.20
CA VAL A 33 -1.21 0.05 -5.68
C VAL A 33 -1.36 0.24 -7.18
N PHE A 34 -1.50 1.49 -7.58
CA PHE A 34 -1.42 1.91 -8.98
C PHE A 34 -0.20 2.79 -9.20
N VAL A 35 0.61 2.47 -10.20
CA VAL A 35 1.82 3.24 -10.53
C VAL A 35 1.47 4.45 -11.39
N GLY A 36 1.99 5.61 -10.98
CA GLY A 36 1.86 6.86 -11.69
C GLY A 36 3.13 7.70 -11.59
N GLN A 37 3.04 8.94 -12.03
CA GLN A 37 4.13 9.91 -11.92
C GLN A 37 3.56 11.28 -11.57
N THR A 38 4.34 12.05 -10.82
CA THR A 38 4.06 13.45 -10.51
C THR A 38 5.31 14.30 -10.77
N MET A 39 5.23 15.60 -10.48
CA MET A 39 6.35 16.53 -10.54
C MET A 39 6.65 17.08 -9.15
N THR A 40 7.93 17.19 -8.80
CA THR A 40 8.36 17.96 -7.63
C THR A 40 8.14 19.46 -7.87
N HIS A 41 8.28 20.26 -6.80
CA HIS A 41 8.24 21.73 -6.91
C HIS A 41 9.25 22.30 -7.92
N ASP A 42 10.41 21.66 -8.08
CA ASP A 42 11.46 22.06 -9.03
C ASP A 42 11.20 21.53 -10.45
N GLY A 43 10.02 20.96 -10.71
CA GLY A 43 9.63 20.41 -12.01
C GLY A 43 10.36 19.12 -12.38
N GLN A 44 10.96 18.41 -11.42
CA GLN A 44 11.57 17.11 -11.65
C GLN A 44 10.52 16.01 -11.56
N PRO A 45 10.53 15.00 -12.46
CA PRO A 45 9.60 13.89 -12.32
C PRO A 45 9.90 13.07 -11.07
N LEU A 46 8.84 12.65 -10.39
CA LEU A 46 8.87 11.77 -9.21
C LEU A 46 7.89 10.60 -9.44
N PRO A 47 8.28 9.35 -9.13
CA PRO A 47 7.35 8.24 -9.21
C PRO A 47 6.26 8.39 -8.14
N MET A 48 5.06 7.91 -8.44
CA MET A 48 3.91 7.97 -7.55
C MET A 48 3.27 6.59 -7.44
N LEU A 49 2.84 6.22 -6.24
CA LEU A 49 1.95 5.10 -5.97
C LEU A 49 0.63 5.61 -5.41
N THR A 50 -0.46 5.21 -6.04
CA THR A 50 -1.80 5.52 -5.55
C THR A 50 -2.40 4.29 -4.88
N LEU A 51 -2.77 4.40 -3.61
CA LEU A 51 -3.41 3.34 -2.83
C LEU A 51 -4.91 3.29 -3.13
N TYR A 52 -5.43 2.10 -3.38
CA TYR A 52 -6.86 1.85 -3.47
C TYR A 52 -7.25 0.69 -2.54
N PRO A 53 -8.43 0.72 -1.90
CA PRO A 53 -8.89 -0.37 -1.04
C PRO A 53 -9.05 -1.70 -1.79
N GLU A 54 -8.48 -2.78 -1.27
CA GLU A 54 -8.78 -4.16 -1.71
C GLU A 54 -9.68 -4.92 -0.74
N SER A 55 -9.90 -4.35 0.44
CA SER A 55 -10.73 -4.88 1.53
C SER A 55 -11.76 -3.83 1.95
N GLU A 56 -12.81 -4.27 2.67
CA GLU A 56 -13.95 -3.40 2.99
C GLU A 56 -13.61 -2.33 4.04
N GLY A 57 -12.72 -2.63 4.99
CA GLY A 57 -12.27 -1.67 6.00
C GLY A 57 -11.11 -0.78 5.53
N ALA A 58 -10.40 -1.16 4.46
CA ALA A 58 -9.40 -0.29 3.85
C ALA A 58 -10.05 1.01 3.34
N GLY A 59 -9.61 2.14 3.88
CA GLY A 59 -10.21 3.44 3.63
C GLY A 59 -9.39 4.58 4.25
N ILE A 60 -9.95 5.79 4.22
CA ILE A 60 -9.28 6.96 4.79
C ILE A 60 -9.14 6.81 6.31
N GLU A 61 -10.20 6.31 6.97
CA GLU A 61 -10.23 6.05 8.41
C GLU A 61 -9.18 5.01 8.83
N ASP A 62 -8.95 3.97 8.03
CA ASP A 62 -7.89 2.97 8.30
C ASP A 62 -6.49 3.57 8.13
N LEU A 63 -6.25 4.37 7.08
CA LEU A 63 -4.97 5.06 6.91
C LEU A 63 -4.70 6.06 8.04
N GLU A 64 -5.70 6.85 8.45
CA GLU A 64 -5.58 7.76 9.60
C GLU A 64 -5.30 7.01 10.91
N ALA A 65 -5.88 5.81 11.08
CA ALA A 65 -5.67 5.01 12.28
C ALA A 65 -4.28 4.35 12.34
N ARG A 66 -3.68 4.08 11.18
CA ARG A 66 -2.42 3.31 11.05
C ARG A 66 -1.22 4.18 10.74
N THR A 67 -1.41 5.40 10.27
CA THR A 67 -0.34 6.25 9.78
C THR A 67 -0.47 7.65 10.36
N ASP A 68 0.67 8.30 10.59
CA ASP A 68 0.72 9.73 10.93
C ASP A 68 0.80 10.60 9.68
N TRP A 69 0.29 10.12 8.53
CA TRP A 69 0.34 10.89 7.28
C TRP A 69 -0.58 12.10 7.37
N ASP A 70 -0.17 13.19 6.72
CA ASP A 70 -0.98 14.39 6.64
C ASP A 70 -2.01 14.28 5.51
N HIS A 71 -3.17 14.92 5.72
CA HIS A 71 -4.11 15.15 4.63
C HIS A 71 -3.47 16.01 3.54
N TRP A 72 -3.57 15.54 2.30
CA TRP A 72 -2.91 16.15 1.16
C TRP A 72 -3.87 16.46 0.02
N GLY A 73 -4.23 17.74 -0.11
CA GLY A 73 -5.11 18.24 -1.17
C GLY A 73 -4.44 18.42 -2.54
N LEU A 74 -3.48 17.57 -2.91
CA LEU A 74 -2.73 17.66 -4.19
C LEU A 74 -1.98 18.99 -4.39
N HIS A 75 -1.64 19.67 -3.30
CA HIS A 75 -0.97 20.97 -3.33
C HIS A 75 0.35 20.90 -2.58
N GLY A 76 1.42 21.25 -3.28
CA GLY A 76 2.77 21.08 -2.79
C GLY A 76 3.16 19.60 -2.61
N MET A 77 4.30 19.36 -1.96
CA MET A 77 4.82 18.03 -1.71
C MET A 77 4.58 17.70 -0.23
N PRO A 78 4.07 16.50 0.10
CA PRO A 78 3.96 16.07 1.48
C PRO A 78 5.36 15.84 2.07
N ASP A 79 5.39 15.65 3.39
CA ASP A 79 6.65 15.43 4.09
C ASP A 79 7.31 14.10 3.70
N VAL A 80 8.64 14.10 3.79
CA VAL A 80 9.45 12.90 3.60
C VAL A 80 9.51 12.14 4.91
N ASP A 81 9.07 10.88 4.87
CA ASP A 81 9.22 9.96 5.98
C ASP A 81 10.07 8.75 5.54
N PRO A 82 11.34 8.68 5.98
CA PRO A 82 12.23 7.59 5.62
C PRO A 82 11.93 6.26 6.34
N SER A 83 11.05 6.27 7.35
CA SER A 83 10.56 5.07 8.02
C SER A 83 9.59 4.31 7.12
N TRP A 84 8.88 5.01 6.23
CA TRP A 84 8.16 4.38 5.12
C TRP A 84 9.10 3.93 4.00
N ARG A 85 8.98 2.66 3.62
CA ARG A 85 9.84 1.99 2.65
C ARG A 85 9.02 1.32 1.56
N LEU A 86 9.25 1.74 0.32
CA LEU A 86 8.85 0.99 -0.86
C LEU A 86 9.96 -0.01 -1.21
N ARG A 87 9.67 -1.30 -1.11
CA ARG A 87 10.60 -2.38 -1.44
C ARG A 87 10.52 -2.71 -2.92
N ALA A 88 11.69 -2.72 -3.56
CA ALA A 88 11.86 -3.02 -4.98
C ALA A 88 12.92 -4.09 -5.18
N THR A 89 12.65 -5.03 -6.09
CA THR A 89 13.57 -6.14 -6.42
C THR A 89 14.29 -5.81 -7.72
N ILE A 90 15.62 -5.72 -7.67
CA ILE A 90 16.43 -5.32 -8.84
C ILE A 90 16.41 -6.38 -9.93
N ALA A 91 16.46 -7.67 -9.55
CA ALA A 91 16.55 -8.80 -10.47
C ALA A 91 15.38 -8.82 -11.48
N ASP A 92 14.16 -8.58 -10.99
CA ASP A 92 12.94 -8.67 -11.78
C ASP A 92 12.33 -7.31 -12.12
N ARG A 93 12.96 -6.21 -11.65
CA ARG A 93 12.48 -4.82 -11.77
C ARG A 93 11.04 -4.67 -11.31
N SER A 94 10.74 -5.22 -10.13
CA SER A 94 9.39 -5.30 -9.58
C SER A 94 9.31 -4.64 -8.21
N LEU A 95 8.09 -4.37 -7.75
CA LEU A 95 7.81 -3.96 -6.38
C LEU A 95 7.42 -5.18 -5.55
N SER A 96 7.75 -5.20 -4.26
CA SER A 96 7.43 -6.32 -3.37
C SER A 96 6.58 -5.92 -2.16
N GLY A 97 6.69 -4.69 -1.68
CA GLY A 97 5.81 -4.21 -0.60
C GLY A 97 6.01 -2.74 -0.22
N LEU A 98 5.05 -2.22 0.52
CA LEU A 98 5.08 -0.90 1.15
C LEU A 98 4.91 -1.09 2.66
N VAL A 99 5.97 -0.78 3.41
CA VAL A 99 6.03 -0.99 4.85
C VAL A 99 6.49 0.25 5.58
N HIS A 100 6.03 0.44 6.80
CA HIS A 100 6.67 1.27 7.80
C HIS A 100 7.70 0.44 8.57
N VAL A 101 8.73 1.10 9.07
CA VAL A 101 9.77 0.48 9.87
C VAL A 101 9.95 1.27 11.15
N ASP A 102 9.87 0.56 12.28
CA ASP A 102 10.01 1.13 13.61
C ASP A 102 11.46 1.56 13.94
N ASP A 103 11.62 2.14 15.14
CA ASP A 103 12.92 2.59 15.66
C ASP A 103 13.94 1.45 15.84
N ASP A 104 13.47 0.20 15.97
CA ASP A 104 14.29 -1.01 16.08
C ASP A 104 14.63 -1.62 14.70
N GLY A 105 14.12 -1.03 13.62
CA GLY A 105 14.36 -1.45 12.25
C GLY A 105 13.49 -2.63 11.82
N GLN A 106 12.42 -2.95 12.55
CA GLN A 106 11.46 -4.01 12.22
C GLN A 106 10.26 -3.44 11.45
N ASP A 107 9.66 -4.29 10.61
CA ASP A 107 8.40 -3.93 9.96
C ASP A 107 7.27 -3.98 10.98
N ASP A 108 6.60 -2.85 11.21
CA ASP A 108 5.48 -2.72 12.15
C ASP A 108 4.14 -2.51 11.44
N ILE A 109 4.14 -1.84 10.28
CA ILE A 109 2.95 -1.67 9.43
C ILE A 109 3.26 -2.09 8.00
N GLU A 110 2.41 -2.92 7.41
CA GLU A 110 2.46 -3.26 5.99
C GLU A 110 1.13 -2.84 5.34
N LEU A 111 1.19 -1.88 4.41
CA LEU A 111 0.01 -1.38 3.70
C LEU A 111 -0.28 -2.16 2.42
N TRP A 112 0.77 -2.72 1.82
CA TRP A 112 0.67 -3.46 0.57
C TRP A 112 1.80 -4.46 0.43
N ARG A 113 1.47 -5.66 -0.06
CA ARG A 113 2.40 -6.72 -0.47
C ARG A 113 2.07 -7.16 -1.88
N ALA A 114 3.10 -7.34 -2.71
CA ALA A 114 2.92 -7.89 -4.03
C ALA A 114 2.47 -9.37 -3.94
N ALA A 115 1.24 -9.67 -4.38
CA ALA A 115 0.76 -11.04 -4.49
C ALA A 115 1.51 -11.87 -5.54
N GLN A 116 2.08 -11.20 -6.55
CA GLN A 116 2.86 -11.82 -7.62
C GLN A 116 3.93 -10.86 -8.13
N THR A 117 5.04 -11.41 -8.59
CA THR A 117 6.10 -10.63 -9.24
C THR A 117 5.63 -10.14 -10.61
N VAL A 118 5.51 -8.82 -10.76
CA VAL A 118 5.24 -8.16 -12.04
C VAL A 118 6.32 -7.14 -12.30
N SER A 119 7.03 -7.28 -13.42
CA SER A 119 8.01 -6.29 -13.85
C SER A 119 7.33 -4.97 -14.19
N LEU A 120 7.91 -3.88 -13.69
CA LEU A 120 7.44 -2.54 -13.93
C LEU A 120 7.77 -2.05 -15.35
N PRO A 121 7.03 -1.06 -15.88
CA PRO A 121 7.43 -0.34 -17.08
C PRO A 121 8.87 0.21 -16.96
N GLU A 122 9.65 0.11 -18.04
CA GLU A 122 11.08 0.46 -18.03
C GLU A 122 11.35 1.92 -17.66
N ASP A 123 10.53 2.83 -18.17
CA ASP A 123 10.56 4.26 -17.89
C ASP A 123 10.24 4.55 -16.42
N TRP A 124 9.27 3.85 -15.85
CA TRP A 124 8.92 3.98 -14.43
C TRP A 124 10.01 3.42 -13.52
N TRP A 125 10.61 2.27 -13.86
CA TRP A 125 11.73 1.71 -13.11
C TRP A 125 12.95 2.64 -13.13
N ALA A 126 13.30 3.20 -14.29
CA ALA A 126 14.39 4.16 -14.41
C ALA A 126 14.14 5.43 -13.59
N LEU A 127 12.89 5.88 -13.52
CA LEU A 127 12.49 6.99 -12.67
C LEU A 127 12.66 6.65 -11.18
N LEU A 128 12.23 5.46 -10.76
CA LEU A 128 12.38 4.96 -9.40
C LEU A 128 13.86 4.88 -8.97
N ASP A 129 14.70 4.27 -9.81
CA ASP A 129 16.15 4.11 -9.57
C ASP A 129 16.85 5.47 -9.40
N ARG A 130 16.47 6.46 -10.21
CA ARG A 130 17.01 7.82 -10.14
C ARG A 130 16.51 8.60 -8.93
N ALA A 131 15.20 8.55 -8.65
CA ALA A 131 14.59 9.38 -7.61
C ALA A 131 14.87 8.83 -6.20
N GLN A 132 14.93 7.50 -6.06
CA GLN A 132 15.08 6.77 -4.79
C GLN A 132 14.04 7.12 -3.71
N HIS A 133 13.00 7.86 -4.10
CA HIS A 133 11.88 8.29 -3.31
C HIS A 133 10.63 8.20 -4.18
N VAL A 134 9.50 7.96 -3.54
CA VAL A 134 8.21 7.79 -4.20
C VAL A 134 7.15 8.54 -3.43
N LEU A 135 6.29 9.26 -4.13
CA LEU A 135 5.08 9.79 -3.53
C LEU A 135 4.11 8.63 -3.34
N VAL A 136 3.70 8.36 -2.11
CA VAL A 136 2.57 7.46 -1.84
C VAL A 136 1.38 8.33 -1.48
N VAL A 137 0.24 8.08 -2.11
CA VAL A 137 -0.99 8.85 -1.91
C VAL A 137 -2.21 7.94 -1.92
N GLY A 138 -3.17 8.21 -1.05
CA GLY A 138 -4.44 7.50 -1.05
C GLY A 138 -5.26 7.79 0.21
N PRO A 139 -6.43 7.15 0.34
CA PRO A 139 -6.96 6.15 -0.57
C PRO A 139 -7.79 6.77 -1.69
N VAL A 140 -7.83 6.11 -2.85
CA VAL A 140 -8.78 6.41 -3.92
C VAL A 140 -9.74 5.26 -4.12
N LYS A 141 -11.01 5.55 -4.37
CA LYS A 141 -12.05 4.53 -4.61
C LYS A 141 -11.79 3.71 -5.89
N LYS A 142 -11.06 4.28 -6.84
CA LYS A 142 -10.68 3.64 -8.10
C LYS A 142 -9.26 4.05 -8.48
N ALA A 143 -8.51 3.10 -9.01
CA ALA A 143 -7.16 3.28 -9.52
C ALA A 143 -7.15 4.08 -10.84
N ASP A 144 -7.57 5.35 -10.79
CA ASP A 144 -7.54 6.25 -11.95
C ASP A 144 -7.29 7.71 -11.53
N HIS A 145 -6.87 8.52 -12.50
CA HIS A 145 -6.50 9.92 -12.27
C HIS A 145 -7.69 10.79 -11.85
N GLN A 146 -8.90 10.49 -12.33
CA GLN A 146 -10.09 11.27 -12.00
C GLN A 146 -10.50 11.07 -10.54
N ALA A 147 -10.41 9.84 -10.05
CA ALA A 147 -10.65 9.49 -8.67
C ALA A 147 -9.64 10.16 -7.73
N LEU A 148 -8.36 10.20 -8.13
CA LEU A 148 -7.32 10.91 -7.39
C LEU A 148 -7.64 12.41 -7.28
N GLN A 149 -8.00 13.07 -8.39
CA GLN A 149 -8.37 14.49 -8.37
C GLN A 149 -9.59 14.74 -7.47
N ALA A 150 -10.63 13.92 -7.60
CA ALA A 150 -11.85 14.06 -6.82
C ALA A 150 -11.59 13.87 -5.31
N ALA A 151 -10.75 12.91 -4.93
CA ALA A 151 -10.37 12.70 -3.54
C ALA A 151 -9.52 13.88 -3.01
N GLY A 152 -8.61 14.41 -3.82
CA GLY A 152 -7.83 15.60 -3.47
C GLY A 152 -8.70 16.85 -3.25
N ASP A 153 -9.66 17.10 -4.15
CA ASP A 153 -10.61 18.21 -4.03
C ASP A 153 -11.53 18.07 -2.80
N ALA A 154 -11.81 16.83 -2.38
CA ALA A 154 -12.58 16.52 -1.19
C ALA A 154 -11.76 16.55 0.12
N GLY A 155 -10.43 16.65 0.04
CA GLY A 155 -9.53 16.51 1.20
C GLY A 155 -9.43 15.07 1.74
N GLU A 156 -9.83 14.08 0.95
CA GLU A 156 -9.92 12.67 1.32
C GLU A 156 -8.66 11.88 0.92
N LEU A 157 -7.51 12.54 0.87
CA LEU A 157 -6.21 11.92 0.58
C LEU A 157 -5.26 12.15 1.74
N LEU A 158 -4.53 11.11 2.10
CA LEU A 158 -3.30 11.19 2.86
C LEU A 158 -2.12 10.92 1.93
N ALA A 159 -0.97 11.49 2.24
CA ALA A 159 0.22 11.26 1.45
C ALA A 159 1.51 11.35 2.25
N VAL A 160 2.53 10.65 1.74
CA VAL A 160 3.89 10.67 2.26
C VAL A 160 4.88 10.52 1.12
N ILE A 161 6.10 11.02 1.28
CA ILE A 161 7.21 10.62 0.42
C ILE A 161 7.99 9.51 1.12
N ALA A 162 7.82 8.28 0.62
CA ALA A 162 8.52 7.11 1.13
C ALA A 162 9.88 6.92 0.46
N ARG A 163 10.81 6.27 1.16
CA ARG A 163 12.13 5.90 0.63
C ARG A 163 12.03 4.59 -0.16
N VAL A 164 12.75 4.49 -1.28
CA VAL A 164 12.88 3.22 -2.00
C VAL A 164 14.03 2.40 -1.41
N VAL A 165 13.79 1.12 -1.16
CA VAL A 165 14.82 0.15 -0.77
C VAL A 165 14.91 -0.93 -1.83
N PHE A 166 16.10 -1.06 -2.40
CA PHE A 166 16.40 -2.04 -3.41
C PHE A 166 17.01 -3.29 -2.79
N HIS A 167 16.52 -4.45 -3.23
CA HIS A 167 16.96 -5.78 -2.82
C HIS A 167 17.40 -6.63 -4.02
#